data_AF-A0AAD1RHS3-F1
#
_entry.id   AF-A0AAD1RHS3-F1
#
_cell.length_a   1.000
_cell.length_b   1.000
_cell.length_c   1.000
_cell.angle_alpha   90.00
_cell.angle_beta   90.00
_cell.angle_gamma   90.00
#
_symmetry.space_group_name_H-M   'P 1'
#
loop_
_entity.id
_entity.type
_entity.pdbx_description
1 polymer ?
#
loop_
_entity_poly.entity_id
_entity_poly.type
_entity_poly.pdbx_seq_one_letter_code
_entity_poly.pdbx_strand_id
1 'polypeptide(L)'
;MFVGGPNHRKDYHIQEGEELFYQLQGDMCLKIIENGKHKDIHIKEGEMFLLPARIPHSPQRFENTVGLVIERRRLGTEKDGLRYYVGDKSTEVLYEKWFYCEDLGKQLAPIINEFFKSKQYQTGKPDPDKPLEEMPFPLNPVNVMKPFNFQKWLENHRIRINLQKELHLFDDHHDMKVTIYGSGESKPSITKTDVWIWQLEGTSGVMLDGETVRLNAGESLLIEEHSLYSWIRDQGCVALCIRQEPAESK
;
A
#
# COMPACT_ATOMS: atom_id res chain seq x y z
N MET A 1 -6.60 1.31 -4.70
CA MET A 1 -8.01 1.42 -4.25
C MET A 1 -8.21 2.70 -3.43
N PHE A 2 -9.43 3.24 -3.36
CA PHE A 2 -9.80 4.33 -2.45
C PHE A 2 -10.74 3.78 -1.37
N VAL A 3 -10.47 4.11 -0.11
CA VAL A 3 -11.18 3.55 1.04
C VAL A 3 -11.60 4.66 2.00
N GLY A 4 -12.90 4.71 2.29
CA GLY A 4 -13.47 5.65 3.26
C GLY A 4 -13.72 5.04 4.64
N GLY A 5 -14.46 5.76 5.47
CA GLY A 5 -14.89 5.31 6.80
C GLY A 5 -16.28 5.83 7.18
N PRO A 6 -16.79 5.47 8.37
CA PRO A 6 -16.04 4.84 9.46
C PRO A 6 -15.82 3.34 9.25
N ASN A 7 -14.64 2.86 9.62
CA ASN A 7 -14.33 1.43 9.66
C ASN A 7 -13.31 1.18 10.77
N HIS A 8 -13.79 0.59 11.87
CA HIS A 8 -12.99 0.18 13.02
C HIS A 8 -12.97 -1.33 13.11
N ARG A 9 -11.78 -1.90 13.30
CA ARG A 9 -11.59 -3.35 13.25
C ARG A 9 -10.45 -3.78 14.18
N LYS A 10 -10.49 -5.03 14.63
CA LYS A 10 -9.51 -5.61 15.56
C LYS A 10 -8.56 -6.59 14.89
N ASP A 11 -8.88 -7.03 13.69
CA ASP A 11 -8.02 -7.91 12.91
C ASP A 11 -6.83 -7.15 12.33
N TYR A 12 -5.70 -7.83 12.30
CA TYR A 12 -4.47 -7.43 11.66
C TYR A 12 -4.29 -8.27 10.41
N HIS A 13 -4.15 -7.59 9.28
CA HIS A 13 -3.77 -8.20 8.02
C HIS A 13 -2.24 -8.27 7.94
N ILE A 14 -1.75 -9.34 7.32
CA ILE A 14 -0.33 -9.64 7.11
C ILE A 14 -0.21 -10.10 5.67
N GLN A 15 0.72 -9.54 4.91
CA GLN A 15 0.97 -9.93 3.52
C GLN A 15 2.45 -9.80 3.18
N GLU A 16 2.88 -10.46 2.10
CA GLU A 16 4.27 -10.42 1.63
C GLU A 16 4.58 -9.23 0.73
N GLY A 17 3.56 -8.53 0.23
CA GLY A 17 3.69 -7.23 -0.44
C GLY A 17 3.73 -6.05 0.52
N GLU A 18 4.24 -4.92 0.06
CA GLU A 18 4.15 -3.61 0.73
C GLU A 18 2.82 -2.92 0.44
N GLU A 19 2.41 -1.96 1.28
CA GLU A 19 1.22 -1.13 1.07
C GLU A 19 1.56 0.35 1.19
N LEU A 20 1.23 1.13 0.15
CA LEU A 20 1.32 2.58 0.18
C LEU A 20 0.00 3.18 0.61
N PHE A 21 0.04 4.03 1.63
CA PHE A 21 -1.10 4.81 2.12
C PHE A 21 -0.90 6.29 1.80
N TYR A 22 -1.95 6.95 1.32
CA TYR A 22 -2.00 8.40 1.19
C TYR A 22 -3.40 8.92 1.54
N GLN A 23 -3.51 9.83 2.51
CA GLN A 23 -4.81 10.38 2.90
C GLN A 23 -5.17 11.60 2.04
N LEU A 24 -6.22 11.47 1.23
CA LEU A 24 -6.74 12.57 0.42
C LEU A 24 -7.65 13.47 1.24
N GLN A 25 -8.44 12.89 2.15
CA GLN A 25 -9.39 13.60 2.99
C GLN A 25 -9.44 12.98 4.38
N GLY A 26 -9.22 13.79 5.41
CA GLY A 26 -9.23 13.42 6.81
C GLY A 26 -8.09 12.49 7.22
N ASP A 27 -8.11 12.12 8.50
CA ASP A 27 -7.03 11.36 9.13
C ASP A 27 -7.37 9.86 9.19
N MET A 28 -6.36 9.02 9.37
CA MET A 28 -6.54 7.62 9.79
C MET A 28 -5.49 7.21 10.84
N CYS A 29 -5.77 6.11 11.53
CA CYS A 29 -4.78 5.43 12.36
C CYS A 29 -4.53 4.02 11.82
N LEU A 30 -3.30 3.72 11.42
CA LEU A 30 -2.88 2.37 11.10
C LEU A 30 -2.22 1.75 12.33
N LYS A 31 -2.92 0.83 13.00
CA LYS A 31 -2.34 0.08 14.13
C LYS A 31 -1.42 -0.99 13.56
N ILE A 32 -0.21 -1.13 14.07
CA ILE A 32 0.75 -2.15 13.62
C ILE A 32 1.33 -2.91 14.80
N ILE A 33 1.92 -4.08 14.51
CA ILE A 33 2.85 -4.76 15.41
C ILE A 33 4.27 -4.52 14.92
N GLU A 34 4.98 -3.59 15.55
CA GLU A 34 6.38 -3.30 15.28
C GLU A 34 7.24 -3.94 16.37
N ASN A 35 8.16 -4.83 15.99
CA ASN A 35 9.07 -5.48 16.95
C ASN A 35 8.36 -6.11 18.15
N GLY A 36 7.25 -6.80 17.89
CA GLY A 36 6.44 -7.47 18.90
C GLY A 36 5.68 -6.52 19.82
N LYS A 37 5.48 -5.26 19.44
CA LYS A 37 4.73 -4.27 20.23
C LYS A 37 3.68 -3.57 19.37
N HIS A 38 2.52 -3.32 19.96
CA HIS A 38 1.51 -2.48 19.34
C HIS A 38 2.03 -1.04 19.18
N LYS A 39 1.80 -0.47 18.00
CA LYS A 39 2.14 0.92 17.68
C LYS A 39 1.05 1.52 16.79
N ASP A 40 0.66 2.75 17.10
CA ASP A 40 -0.34 3.48 16.33
C ASP A 40 0.36 4.47 15.39
N ILE A 41 0.22 4.25 14.08
CA ILE A 41 0.72 5.15 13.04
C ILE A 41 -0.42 6.07 12.62
N HIS A 42 -0.34 7.34 13.03
CA HIS A 42 -1.32 8.35 12.63
C HIS A 42 -0.92 8.95 11.29
N ILE A 43 -1.75 8.75 10.27
CA ILE A 43 -1.53 9.25 8.92
C ILE A 43 -2.57 10.35 8.70
N LYS A 44 -2.14 11.60 8.72
CA LYS A 44 -3.03 12.76 8.60
C LYS A 44 -3.37 13.07 7.16
N GLU A 45 -4.40 13.89 6.95
CA GLU A 45 -4.73 14.43 5.62
C GLU A 45 -3.48 15.01 4.92
N GLY A 46 -3.26 14.61 3.67
CA GLY A 46 -2.11 15.00 2.86
C GLY A 46 -0.80 14.28 3.21
N GLU A 47 -0.79 13.36 4.18
CA GLU A 47 0.38 12.54 4.50
C GLU A 47 0.41 11.23 3.70
N MET A 48 1.62 10.84 3.32
CA MET A 48 1.94 9.56 2.70
C MET A 48 2.75 8.68 3.64
N PHE A 49 2.52 7.37 3.58
CA PHE A 49 3.19 6.37 4.40
C PHE A 49 3.33 5.06 3.64
N LEU A 50 4.54 4.49 3.61
CA LEU A 50 4.79 3.16 3.05
C LEU A 50 4.93 2.14 4.18
N LEU A 51 4.12 1.09 4.15
CA LEU A 51 4.20 -0.05 5.04
C LEU A 51 5.04 -1.16 4.40
N PRO A 52 6.21 -1.51 4.99
CA PRO A 52 6.99 -2.65 4.53
C PRO A 52 6.22 -3.98 4.61
N ALA A 53 6.61 -4.92 3.76
CA ALA A 53 6.08 -6.28 3.74
C ALA A 53 6.13 -6.97 5.11
N ARG A 54 5.17 -7.85 5.37
CA ARG A 54 5.10 -8.78 6.53
C ARG A 54 5.03 -8.09 7.89
N ILE A 55 4.50 -6.86 7.93
CA ILE A 55 4.14 -6.18 9.18
C ILE A 55 2.63 -6.36 9.42
N PRO A 56 2.22 -6.98 10.54
CA PRO A 56 0.81 -7.04 10.90
C PRO A 56 0.25 -5.64 11.08
N HIS A 57 -0.85 -5.33 10.39
CA HIS A 57 -1.44 -4.00 10.40
C HIS A 57 -2.98 -4.02 10.41
N SER A 58 -3.60 -3.07 11.10
CA SER A 58 -5.04 -2.97 11.31
C SER A 58 -5.49 -1.52 11.06
N PRO A 59 -5.95 -1.21 9.83
CA PRO A 59 -6.39 0.14 9.46
C PRO A 59 -7.66 0.57 10.23
N GLN A 60 -7.61 1.75 10.83
CA GLN A 60 -8.74 2.40 11.50
C GLN A 60 -9.10 3.67 10.74
N ARG A 61 -10.30 3.74 10.17
CA ARG A 61 -10.78 4.86 9.37
C ARG A 61 -11.95 5.54 10.06
N PHE A 62 -11.94 6.87 10.08
CA PHE A 62 -12.99 7.68 10.71
C PHE A 62 -14.04 8.10 9.67
N GLU A 63 -15.16 8.67 10.14
CA GLU A 63 -16.22 9.20 9.28
C GLU A 63 -15.69 10.30 8.35
N ASN A 64 -16.27 10.40 7.15
CA ASN A 64 -15.95 11.46 6.17
C ASN A 64 -14.46 11.52 5.76
N THR A 65 -13.80 10.37 5.69
CA THR A 65 -12.40 10.24 5.25
C THR A 65 -12.31 9.54 3.89
N VAL A 66 -11.25 9.82 3.14
CA VAL A 66 -10.90 9.15 1.87
C VAL A 66 -9.39 8.95 1.81
N GLY A 67 -8.94 7.70 1.82
CA GLY A 67 -7.52 7.36 1.64
C GLY A 67 -7.27 6.48 0.43
N LEU A 68 -6.20 6.78 -0.30
CA LEU A 68 -5.61 5.92 -1.32
C LEU A 68 -4.80 4.82 -0.62
N VAL A 69 -5.00 3.58 -1.07
CA VAL A 69 -4.14 2.43 -0.76
C VAL A 69 -3.68 1.81 -2.07
N ILE A 70 -2.38 1.59 -2.23
CA ILE A 70 -1.80 0.86 -3.35
C ILE A 70 -1.05 -0.36 -2.81
N GLU A 71 -1.44 -1.52 -3.32
CA GLU A 71 -0.83 -2.82 -3.13
C GLU A 71 -0.81 -3.53 -4.50
N ARG A 72 -0.18 -4.71 -4.59
CA ARG A 72 -0.09 -5.48 -5.84
C ARG A 72 -0.78 -6.83 -5.75
N ARG A 73 -1.07 -7.41 -6.92
CA ARG A 73 -1.39 -8.83 -7.05
C ARG A 73 -0.33 -9.69 -6.37
N ARG A 74 -0.75 -10.72 -5.63
CA ARG A 74 0.14 -11.69 -5.01
C ARG A 74 0.77 -12.61 -6.06
N LEU A 75 2.01 -13.04 -5.81
CA LEU A 75 2.58 -14.18 -6.51
C LEU A 75 1.85 -15.46 -6.07
N GLY A 76 1.83 -16.49 -6.92
CA GLY A 76 1.16 -17.77 -6.59
C GLY A 76 1.75 -18.50 -5.38
N THR A 77 2.94 -18.12 -4.93
CA THR A 77 3.59 -18.65 -3.72
C THR A 77 3.29 -17.87 -2.46
N GLU A 78 2.77 -16.65 -2.59
CA GLU A 78 2.60 -15.74 -1.46
C GLU A 78 1.32 -16.02 -0.68
N LYS A 79 1.39 -15.89 0.64
CA LYS A 79 0.24 -16.01 1.53
C LYS A 79 -0.07 -14.69 2.23
N ASP A 80 -1.35 -14.48 2.42
CA ASP A 80 -1.88 -13.46 3.32
C ASP A 80 -2.33 -14.13 4.62
N GLY A 81 -2.29 -13.37 5.70
CA GLY A 81 -2.73 -13.78 7.03
C GLY A 81 -3.72 -12.77 7.59
N LEU A 82 -4.79 -13.26 8.20
CA LEU A 82 -5.67 -12.46 9.04
C LEU A 82 -5.56 -12.93 10.48
N ARG A 83 -5.20 -12.02 11.39
CA ARG A 83 -4.86 -12.35 12.78
C ARG A 83 -5.60 -11.47 13.78
N TYR A 84 -6.06 -12.06 14.87
CA TYR A 84 -6.58 -11.37 16.04
C TYR A 84 -5.66 -11.65 17.24
N TYR A 85 -5.53 -10.68 18.13
CA TYR A 85 -4.70 -10.77 19.34
C TYR A 85 -5.56 -10.83 20.61
N VAL A 86 -4.98 -11.35 21.70
CA VAL A 86 -5.64 -11.45 23.00
C VAL A 86 -5.73 -10.06 23.64
N GLY A 87 -6.95 -9.54 23.76
CA GLY A 87 -7.17 -8.18 24.30
C GLY A 87 -6.52 -7.09 23.45
N ASP A 88 -6.33 -5.89 24.02
CA ASP A 88 -5.91 -4.71 23.24
C ASP A 88 -4.41 -4.37 23.40
N LYS A 89 -3.67 -5.08 24.27
CA LYS A 89 -2.26 -4.79 24.59
C LYS A 89 -1.31 -5.98 24.42
N SER A 90 -1.84 -7.20 24.31
CA SER A 90 -1.02 -8.40 24.15
C SER A 90 -0.74 -8.66 22.68
N THR A 91 0.45 -9.14 22.36
CA THR A 91 0.78 -9.70 21.05
C THR A 91 0.65 -11.22 21.00
N GLU A 92 0.03 -11.82 22.02
CA GLU A 92 -0.40 -13.23 21.99
C GLU A 92 -1.53 -13.41 20.97
N VAL A 93 -1.36 -14.37 20.06
CA VAL A 93 -2.33 -14.62 18.98
C VAL A 93 -3.57 -15.31 19.54
N LEU A 94 -4.74 -14.72 19.32
CA LEU A 94 -6.04 -15.28 19.68
C LEU A 94 -6.59 -16.20 18.60
N TYR A 95 -6.48 -15.76 17.34
CA TYR A 95 -6.94 -16.49 16.17
C TYR A 95 -6.11 -16.04 14.97
N GLU A 96 -5.80 -16.95 14.06
CA GLU A 96 -5.25 -16.61 12.76
C GLU A 96 -5.75 -17.53 11.68
N LYS A 97 -5.67 -17.04 10.44
CA LYS A 97 -5.94 -17.82 9.24
C LYS A 97 -5.07 -17.35 8.11
N TRP A 98 -4.40 -18.29 7.45
CA TRP A 98 -3.55 -18.04 6.28
C TRP A 98 -4.26 -18.47 5.00
N PHE A 99 -4.10 -17.70 3.92
CA PHE A 99 -4.77 -17.96 2.65
C PHE A 99 -4.01 -17.38 1.47
N TYR A 100 -4.21 -17.94 0.28
CA TYR A 100 -3.77 -17.33 -0.97
C TYR A 100 -4.77 -16.23 -1.37
N CYS A 101 -4.29 -15.00 -1.51
CA CYS A 101 -5.14 -13.84 -1.77
C CYS A 101 -5.24 -13.56 -3.28
N GLU A 102 -6.45 -13.72 -3.82
CA GLU A 102 -6.85 -13.35 -5.18
C GLU A 102 -7.74 -12.10 -5.18
N ASP A 103 -8.68 -12.01 -4.24
CA ASP A 103 -9.57 -10.87 -4.01
C ASP A 103 -9.74 -10.66 -2.51
N LEU A 104 -8.93 -9.75 -1.96
CA LEU A 104 -8.87 -9.48 -0.54
C LEU A 104 -10.25 -9.11 0.04
N GLY A 105 -11.00 -8.26 -0.65
CA GLY A 105 -12.31 -7.81 -0.19
C GLY A 105 -13.32 -8.95 -0.05
N LYS A 106 -13.35 -9.87 -1.02
CA LYS A 106 -14.26 -11.04 -0.98
C LYS A 106 -13.79 -12.11 0.00
N GLN A 107 -12.49 -12.32 0.14
CA GLN A 107 -11.93 -13.41 0.95
C GLN A 107 -11.87 -13.08 2.45
N LEU A 108 -11.76 -11.80 2.83
CA LEU A 108 -11.73 -11.42 4.24
C LEU A 108 -13.07 -11.63 4.96
N ALA A 109 -14.20 -11.29 4.33
CA ALA A 109 -15.53 -11.39 4.94
C ALA A 109 -15.86 -12.78 5.53
N PRO A 110 -15.66 -13.91 4.82
CA PRO A 110 -15.90 -15.23 5.40
C PRO A 110 -14.95 -15.58 6.54
N ILE A 111 -13.67 -15.18 6.48
CA ILE A 111 -12.69 -15.42 7.55
C ILE A 111 -13.08 -14.65 8.82
N ILE A 112 -13.48 -13.38 8.67
CA ILE A 112 -13.97 -12.55 9.77
C ILE A 112 -15.21 -13.19 10.41
N ASN A 113 -16.17 -13.64 9.59
CA ASN A 113 -17.36 -14.33 10.08
C ASN A 113 -17.05 -15.65 10.80
N GLU A 114 -16.04 -16.38 10.35
CA GLU A 114 -15.55 -17.58 11.03
C GLU A 114 -14.99 -17.25 12.41
N PHE A 115 -14.14 -16.21 12.51
CA PHE A 115 -13.63 -15.74 13.79
C PHE A 115 -14.76 -15.39 14.76
N PHE A 116 -15.75 -14.60 14.35
CA PHE A 116 -16.87 -14.20 15.21
C PHE A 116 -17.76 -15.37 15.66
N LYS A 117 -17.70 -16.52 14.99
CA LYS A 117 -18.39 -17.76 15.39
C LYS A 117 -17.50 -18.72 16.18
N SER A 118 -16.23 -18.40 16.37
CA SER A 118 -15.24 -19.28 16.99
C SER A 118 -15.33 -19.32 18.52
N LYS A 119 -14.79 -20.39 19.14
CA LYS A 119 -14.61 -20.46 20.60
C LYS A 119 -13.66 -19.37 21.10
N GLN A 120 -12.65 -19.02 20.31
CA GLN A 120 -11.67 -17.99 20.65
C GLN A 120 -12.33 -16.62 20.81
N TYR A 121 -13.26 -16.26 19.91
CA TYR A 121 -14.05 -15.03 20.07
C TYR A 121 -14.97 -15.08 21.32
N GLN A 122 -15.65 -16.21 21.54
CA GLN A 122 -16.56 -16.36 22.68
C GLN A 122 -15.86 -16.31 24.05
N THR A 123 -14.64 -16.87 24.13
CA THR A 123 -13.90 -17.01 25.39
C THR A 123 -12.83 -15.94 25.59
N GLY A 124 -12.41 -15.26 24.51
CA GLY A 124 -11.27 -14.34 24.51
C GLY A 124 -9.93 -15.02 24.74
N LYS A 125 -9.84 -16.35 24.56
CA LYS A 125 -8.63 -17.15 24.81
C LYS A 125 -8.27 -18.00 23.59
N PRO A 126 -6.98 -18.30 23.35
CA PRO A 126 -6.58 -19.28 22.35
C PRO A 126 -7.26 -20.64 22.60
N ASP A 127 -7.66 -21.33 21.53
CA ASP A 127 -8.29 -22.64 21.60
C ASP A 127 -7.21 -23.73 21.59
N PRO A 128 -7.00 -24.49 22.69
CA PRO A 128 -5.97 -25.51 22.75
C PRO A 128 -6.21 -26.67 21.75
N ASP A 129 -7.45 -26.87 21.31
CA ASP A 129 -7.81 -27.88 20.31
C ASP A 129 -7.50 -27.42 18.87
N LYS A 130 -7.19 -26.13 18.68
CA LYS A 130 -6.86 -25.51 17.39
C LYS A 130 -5.56 -24.72 17.51
N PRO A 131 -4.41 -25.42 17.53
CA PRO A 131 -3.11 -24.75 17.59
C PRO A 131 -2.91 -23.84 16.38
N LEU A 132 -2.08 -22.81 16.54
CA LEU A 132 -1.69 -21.92 15.46
C LEU A 132 -1.01 -22.70 14.33
N GLU A 133 -1.24 -22.26 13.11
CA GLU A 133 -0.55 -22.81 11.95
C GLU A 133 0.93 -22.41 11.98
N GLU A 134 1.78 -23.16 11.29
CA GLU A 134 3.16 -22.74 11.08
C GLU A 134 3.19 -21.43 10.28
N MET A 135 3.92 -20.42 10.75
CA MET A 135 4.00 -19.16 10.03
C MET A 135 4.65 -19.38 8.67
N PRO A 136 4.00 -18.98 7.56
CA PRO A 136 4.52 -19.21 6.22
C PRO A 136 5.80 -18.41 5.93
N PHE A 137 6.03 -17.33 6.68
CA PHE A 137 7.21 -16.47 6.57
C PHE A 137 7.48 -15.75 7.90
N PRO A 138 8.73 -15.31 8.15
CA PRO A 138 9.03 -14.47 9.31
C PRO A 138 8.38 -13.09 9.17
N LEU A 139 7.87 -12.55 10.29
CA LEU A 139 7.44 -11.16 10.35
C LEU A 139 8.63 -10.21 10.23
N ASN A 140 8.38 -9.03 9.70
CA ASN A 140 9.43 -8.05 9.44
C ASN A 140 9.84 -7.29 10.73
N PRO A 141 11.14 -7.29 11.11
CA PRO A 141 11.61 -6.64 12.34
C PRO A 141 12.01 -5.16 12.15
N VAL A 142 11.81 -4.58 10.97
CA VAL A 142 12.21 -3.18 10.74
C VAL A 142 11.34 -2.20 11.54
N ASN A 143 11.96 -1.10 11.99
CA ASN A 143 11.19 0.05 12.47
C ASN A 143 10.62 0.78 11.26
N VAL A 144 9.32 1.03 11.26
CA VAL A 144 8.67 1.73 10.16
C VAL A 144 9.03 3.21 10.15
N MET A 145 9.03 3.79 8.96
CA MET A 145 9.17 5.23 8.77
C MET A 145 8.03 6.01 9.45
N LYS A 146 8.15 7.34 9.53
CA LYS A 146 7.02 8.19 9.91
C LYS A 146 6.27 8.62 8.64
N PRO A 147 4.94 8.76 8.71
CA PRO A 147 4.19 9.47 7.68
C PRO A 147 4.78 10.87 7.46
N PHE A 148 4.71 11.36 6.22
CA PHE A 148 5.21 12.69 5.86
C PHE A 148 4.22 13.41 4.97
N ASN A 149 4.15 14.74 5.13
CA ASN A 149 3.29 15.57 4.30
C ASN A 149 3.82 15.59 2.86
N PHE A 150 3.03 15.06 1.92
CA PHE A 150 3.46 14.86 0.55
C PHE A 150 3.61 16.17 -0.23
N GLN A 151 2.70 17.12 -0.03
CA GLN A 151 2.77 18.44 -0.68
C GLN A 151 4.02 19.21 -0.25
N LYS A 152 4.30 19.25 1.05
CA LYS A 152 5.53 19.86 1.59
C LYS A 152 6.77 19.16 1.07
N TRP A 153 6.73 17.84 0.88
CA TRP A 153 7.83 17.11 0.25
C TRP A 153 8.03 17.57 -1.21
N LEU A 154 6.96 17.70 -2.01
CA LEU A 154 7.04 18.19 -3.39
C LEU A 154 7.61 19.62 -3.46
N GLU A 155 7.13 20.52 -2.61
CA GLU A 155 7.62 21.90 -2.51
C GLU A 155 9.11 21.95 -2.21
N ASN A 156 9.56 21.21 -1.18
CA ASN A 156 10.97 21.17 -0.78
C ASN A 156 11.88 20.59 -1.86
N HIS A 157 11.34 19.75 -2.74
CA HIS A 157 12.09 19.10 -3.82
C HIS A 157 11.86 19.73 -5.20
N ARG A 158 11.11 20.82 -5.30
CA ARG A 158 10.70 21.42 -6.59
C ARG A 158 11.88 21.72 -7.51
N ILE A 159 12.95 22.30 -6.98
CA ILE A 159 14.16 22.60 -7.75
C ILE A 159 14.79 21.31 -8.30
N ARG A 160 14.88 20.27 -7.46
CA ARG A 160 15.43 18.97 -7.88
C ARG A 160 14.57 18.30 -8.92
N ILE A 161 13.24 18.33 -8.78
CA ILE A 161 12.30 17.78 -9.77
C ILE A 161 12.52 18.44 -11.13
N ASN A 162 12.67 19.77 -11.17
CA ASN A 162 12.89 20.51 -12.41
C ASN A 162 14.27 20.23 -13.06
N LEU A 163 15.30 19.99 -12.24
CA LEU A 163 16.67 19.76 -12.73
C LEU A 163 16.93 18.29 -13.09
N GLN A 164 16.54 17.36 -12.21
CA GLN A 164 16.82 15.92 -12.33
C GLN A 164 15.75 15.21 -13.16
N LYS A 165 14.56 15.81 -13.33
CA LYS A 165 13.40 15.30 -14.08
C LYS A 165 12.78 14.01 -13.53
N GLU A 166 13.46 13.32 -12.62
CA GLU A 166 13.04 12.11 -11.95
C GLU A 166 13.57 12.11 -10.51
N LEU A 167 12.74 11.73 -9.55
CA LEU A 167 13.12 11.61 -8.14
C LEU A 167 12.29 10.53 -7.44
N HIS A 168 12.96 9.58 -6.79
CA HIS A 168 12.31 8.54 -5.98
C HIS A 168 11.93 9.07 -4.59
N LEU A 169 10.73 8.74 -4.12
CA LEU A 169 10.23 9.10 -2.79
C LEU A 169 10.85 8.25 -1.68
N PHE A 170 11.02 6.97 -1.97
CA PHE A 170 11.57 5.97 -1.04
C PHE A 170 12.91 5.45 -1.58
N ASP A 171 13.70 4.84 -0.70
CA ASP A 171 14.98 4.25 -1.09
C ASP A 171 14.80 2.98 -1.94
N ASP A 172 15.93 2.48 -2.46
CA ASP A 172 15.93 1.34 -3.39
C ASP A 172 15.67 -0.02 -2.72
N HIS A 173 15.56 -0.08 -1.39
CA HIS A 173 15.32 -1.33 -0.66
C HIS A 173 13.85 -1.78 -0.69
N HIS A 174 12.94 -0.91 -1.11
CA HIS A 174 11.52 -1.17 -1.23
C HIS A 174 11.13 -1.74 -2.60
N ASP A 175 10.18 -2.69 -2.59
CA ASP A 175 9.55 -3.25 -3.79
C ASP A 175 8.65 -2.20 -4.46
N MET A 176 8.02 -1.34 -3.63
CA MET A 176 7.24 -0.19 -4.07
C MET A 176 8.16 0.91 -4.59
N LYS A 177 8.06 1.19 -5.88
CA LYS A 177 8.75 2.31 -6.54
C LYS A 177 7.77 3.45 -6.74
N VAL A 178 7.96 4.51 -5.97
CA VAL A 178 7.20 5.75 -6.05
C VAL A 178 8.11 6.86 -6.56
N THR A 179 7.84 7.33 -7.77
CA THR A 179 8.72 8.26 -8.49
C THR A 179 7.96 9.52 -8.88
N ILE A 180 8.53 10.69 -8.61
CA ILE A 180 8.08 11.96 -9.15
C ILE A 180 8.84 12.24 -10.43
N TYR A 181 8.08 12.50 -11.49
CA TYR A 181 8.60 12.96 -12.75
C TYR A 181 8.29 14.44 -12.96
N GLY A 182 9.30 15.18 -13.40
CA GLY A 182 9.16 16.53 -13.94
C GLY A 182 9.02 16.51 -15.47
N SER A 183 9.05 17.68 -16.10
CA SER A 183 9.06 17.83 -17.56
C SER A 183 10.17 17.02 -18.25
N GLY A 184 9.84 16.41 -19.38
CA GLY A 184 10.78 15.60 -20.15
C GLY A 184 10.10 14.47 -20.90
N GLU A 185 10.88 13.48 -21.29
CA GLU A 185 10.39 12.32 -22.02
C GLU A 185 10.93 11.03 -21.39
N SER A 186 10.12 9.98 -21.45
CA SER A 186 10.53 8.61 -21.17
C SER A 186 10.51 7.84 -22.47
N LYS A 187 11.63 7.17 -22.78
CA LYS A 187 11.76 6.35 -23.99
C LYS A 187 10.73 5.22 -23.98
N PRO A 188 10.33 4.71 -25.16
CA PRO A 188 9.49 3.52 -25.27
C PRO A 188 10.04 2.37 -24.44
N SER A 189 9.21 1.80 -23.56
CA SER A 189 9.56 0.67 -22.71
C SER A 189 8.35 -0.24 -22.47
N ILE A 190 8.60 -1.53 -22.28
CA ILE A 190 7.58 -2.51 -21.93
C ILE A 190 7.53 -2.61 -20.40
N THR A 191 6.34 -2.45 -19.82
CA THR A 191 6.15 -2.57 -18.37
C THR A 191 6.30 -4.03 -17.93
N LYS A 192 6.99 -4.26 -16.81
CA LYS A 192 7.05 -5.59 -16.17
C LYS A 192 5.88 -5.85 -15.22
N THR A 193 5.34 -4.79 -14.65
CA THR A 193 4.22 -4.75 -13.72
C THR A 193 3.35 -3.56 -14.07
N ASP A 194 2.12 -3.52 -13.55
CA ASP A 194 1.26 -2.36 -13.70
C ASP A 194 1.95 -1.07 -13.23
N VAL A 195 1.74 0.01 -13.97
CA VAL A 195 2.23 1.36 -13.66
C VAL A 195 1.03 2.28 -13.51
N TRP A 196 0.87 2.85 -12.32
CA TRP A 196 -0.15 3.86 -12.06
C TRP A 196 0.46 5.26 -12.08
N ILE A 197 -0.01 6.09 -13.01
CA ILE A 197 0.39 7.50 -13.15
C ILE A 197 -0.71 8.37 -12.56
N TRP A 198 -0.34 9.34 -11.75
CA TRP A 198 -1.21 10.43 -11.32
C TRP A 198 -0.58 11.77 -11.71
N GLN A 199 -1.23 12.48 -12.64
CA GLN A 199 -0.80 13.79 -13.10
C GLN A 199 -1.16 14.83 -12.04
N LEU A 200 -0.17 15.31 -11.28
CA LEU A 200 -0.40 16.24 -10.17
C LEU A 200 -0.53 17.68 -10.67
N GLU A 201 0.37 18.09 -11.58
CA GLU A 201 0.43 19.44 -12.12
C GLU A 201 0.72 19.41 -13.62
N GLY A 202 0.17 20.36 -14.38
CA GLY A 202 0.41 20.47 -15.82
C GLY A 202 -0.23 19.33 -16.62
N THR A 203 0.35 19.07 -17.80
CA THR A 203 -0.16 18.09 -18.76
C THR A 203 0.92 17.11 -19.22
N SER A 204 0.49 15.94 -19.66
CA SER A 204 1.36 14.97 -20.32
C SER A 204 0.61 14.16 -21.38
N GLY A 205 1.35 13.48 -22.25
CA GLY A 205 0.84 12.53 -23.23
C GLY A 205 1.53 11.18 -23.09
N VAL A 206 0.76 10.15 -22.78
CA VAL A 206 1.22 8.76 -22.70
C VAL A 206 0.86 8.08 -24.02
N MET A 207 1.84 7.60 -24.76
CA MET A 207 1.62 6.78 -25.95
C MET A 207 1.48 5.32 -25.49
N LEU A 208 0.34 4.69 -25.77
CA LEU A 208 0.01 3.29 -25.47
C LEU A 208 -0.46 2.62 -26.75
N ASP A 209 0.23 1.57 -27.19
CA ASP A 209 -0.15 0.76 -28.36
C ASP A 209 -0.52 1.55 -29.63
N GLY A 210 0.12 2.70 -29.83
CA GLY A 210 -0.08 3.58 -30.99
C GLY A 210 -1.10 4.70 -30.80
N GLU A 211 -1.79 4.76 -29.65
CA GLU A 211 -2.70 5.84 -29.29
C GLU A 211 -2.08 6.73 -28.20
N THR A 212 -2.35 8.04 -28.25
CA THR A 212 -1.91 8.96 -27.20
C THR A 212 -3.05 9.28 -26.25
N VAL A 213 -2.90 8.88 -24.99
CA VAL A 213 -3.75 9.31 -23.88
C VAL A 213 -3.18 10.61 -23.30
N ARG A 214 -3.96 11.69 -23.33
CA ARG A 214 -3.59 12.97 -22.70
C ARG A 214 -4.08 12.99 -21.26
N LEU A 215 -3.20 13.42 -20.35
CA LEU A 215 -3.50 13.60 -18.92
C LEU A 215 -3.35 15.06 -18.54
N ASN A 216 -4.38 15.59 -17.90
CA ASN A 216 -4.43 16.90 -17.26
C ASN A 216 -4.22 16.76 -15.75
N ALA A 217 -3.94 17.88 -15.08
CA ALA A 217 -3.80 17.92 -13.63
C ALA A 217 -5.05 17.33 -12.93
N GLY A 218 -4.82 16.40 -12.00
CA GLY A 218 -5.84 15.63 -11.30
C GLY A 218 -6.19 14.28 -11.93
N GLU A 219 -5.85 14.05 -13.21
CA GLU A 219 -6.16 12.80 -13.90
C GLU A 219 -5.12 11.71 -13.62
N SER A 220 -5.56 10.45 -13.66
CA SER A 220 -4.70 9.28 -13.46
C SER A 220 -4.88 8.26 -14.57
N LEU A 221 -3.85 7.47 -14.83
CA LEU A 221 -3.85 6.40 -15.82
C LEU A 221 -3.21 5.15 -15.23
N LEU A 222 -3.86 4.00 -15.41
CA LEU A 222 -3.24 2.71 -15.21
C LEU A 222 -2.71 2.21 -16.55
N ILE A 223 -1.42 1.91 -16.60
CA ILE A 223 -0.77 1.20 -17.71
C ILE A 223 -0.60 -0.24 -17.24
N GLU A 224 -1.21 -1.18 -17.95
CA GLU A 224 -1.18 -2.59 -17.58
C GLU A 224 0.21 -3.19 -17.78
N GLU A 225 0.50 -4.27 -17.06
CA GLU A 225 1.69 -5.10 -17.26
C GLU A 225 1.82 -5.54 -18.73
N HIS A 226 3.04 -5.55 -19.25
CA HIS A 226 3.37 -5.90 -20.64
C HIS A 226 2.91 -4.92 -21.73
N SER A 227 2.31 -3.78 -21.37
CA SER A 227 2.04 -2.71 -22.34
C SER A 227 3.33 -2.01 -22.78
N LEU A 228 3.45 -1.72 -24.07
CA LEU A 228 4.48 -0.83 -24.61
C LEU A 228 4.01 0.61 -24.46
N TYR A 229 4.78 1.42 -23.72
CA TYR A 229 4.45 2.83 -23.56
C TYR A 229 5.66 3.75 -23.71
N SER A 230 5.40 4.98 -24.14
CA SER A 230 6.32 6.11 -23.97
C SER A 230 5.57 7.29 -23.39
N TRP A 231 6.27 8.25 -22.79
CA TRP A 231 5.63 9.30 -22.03
C TRP A 231 6.31 10.63 -22.24
N ILE A 232 5.57 11.62 -22.73
CA ILE A 232 6.02 13.00 -22.92
C ILE A 232 5.32 13.88 -21.88
N ARG A 233 6.11 14.59 -21.08
CA ARG A 233 5.68 15.44 -19.98
C ARG A 233 5.99 16.89 -20.32
N ASP A 234 4.94 17.69 -20.48
CA ASP A 234 5.03 19.07 -20.94
C ASP A 234 5.78 19.96 -19.93
N GLN A 235 6.15 21.17 -20.33
CA GLN A 235 6.86 22.10 -19.45
C GLN A 235 6.01 22.43 -18.20
N GLY A 236 6.60 22.34 -17.01
CA GLY A 236 5.89 22.54 -15.74
C GLY A 236 5.10 21.33 -15.24
N CYS A 237 5.16 20.19 -15.94
CA CYS A 237 4.56 18.93 -15.51
C CYS A 237 5.20 18.39 -14.24
N VAL A 238 4.36 17.94 -13.31
CA VAL A 238 4.74 17.13 -12.15
C VAL A 238 3.77 15.96 -12.07
N ALA A 239 4.30 14.74 -12.11
CA ALA A 239 3.50 13.54 -12.09
C ALA A 239 4.07 12.51 -11.11
N LEU A 240 3.19 11.83 -10.39
CA LEU A 240 3.50 10.70 -9.53
C LEU A 240 3.35 9.43 -10.36
N CYS A 241 4.34 8.56 -10.30
CA CYS A 241 4.35 7.27 -10.97
C CYS A 241 4.63 6.19 -9.93
N ILE A 242 3.76 5.20 -9.84
CA ILE A 242 3.79 4.15 -8.84
C ILE A 242 3.76 2.80 -9.53
N ARG A 243 4.70 1.94 -9.16
CA ARG A 243 4.70 0.52 -9.52
C ARG A 243 5.24 -0.27 -8.34
N GLN A 244 4.83 -1.52 -8.24
CA GLN A 244 5.35 -2.42 -7.22
C GLN A 244 5.86 -3.68 -7.91
N GLU A 245 7.17 -3.82 -7.95
CA GLU A 245 7.81 -4.99 -8.53
C GLU A 245 8.00 -6.02 -7.40
N PRO A 246 7.42 -7.22 -7.49
CA PRO A 246 7.70 -8.25 -6.49
C PRO A 246 9.20 -8.48 -6.44
N ALA A 247 9.79 -8.54 -5.25
CA ALA A 247 11.16 -9.01 -5.11
C ALA A 247 11.31 -10.35 -5.85
N GLU A 248 12.18 -10.39 -6.88
CA GLU A 248 12.67 -11.67 -7.38
C GLU A 248 13.22 -12.41 -6.16
N SER A 249 12.66 -13.58 -5.87
CA SER A 249 12.92 -14.38 -4.66
C SER A 249 14.36 -14.20 -4.17
N LYS A 250 14.56 -13.38 -3.13
CA LYS A 250 15.85 -13.19 -2.47
C LYS A 250 16.19 -14.41 -1.63
#